data_AF-A0A4P9X5Z5-F1
#
_entry.id   AF-A0A4P9X5Z5-F1
#
_cell.length_a   1.000
_cell.length_b   1.000
_cell.length_c   1.000
_cell.angle_alpha   90.00
_cell.angle_beta   90.00
_cell.angle_gamma   90.00
#
_symmetry.space_group_name_H-M   'P 1'
#
loop_
_entity.id
_entity.type
_entity.pdbx_description
1 polymer ?
#
loop_
_entity_poly.entity_id
_entity_poly.type
_entity_poly.pdbx_seq_one_letter_code
_entity_poly.pdbx_strand_id
1 'polypeptide(L)'
;MATLSGEHAEGFLAWVHGELARHGVSDIEVYAEYMMTVCADDAIDDAERIETMTMALTDVEGVTGADVLCAAVVARYRDTLAAQRRAAAAAARAAPASRPASASISESGLSAEERALRQHILSNYAYVYEDAPEDEEAAAAAAAAAVPARPLSKKAAKAAARAPINLAMAPVLPKNDNADRVRQAQQEARDRSAAAHAAEVKRNREALEKQRAAQKATKKPTQKKEKRRL
;
A
#
# COMPACT_ATOMS: atom_id res chain seq x y z
N MET A 1 -6.80 -18.97 2.81
CA MET A 1 -8.21 -18.84 2.40
C MET A 1 -8.57 -17.38 2.42
N ALA A 2 -8.97 -16.84 1.28
CA ALA A 2 -9.35 -15.43 1.18
C ALA A 2 -10.87 -15.32 1.17
N THR A 3 -11.44 -15.01 2.33
CA THR A 3 -12.89 -14.84 2.50
C THR A 3 -13.28 -13.36 2.46
N LEU A 4 -14.55 -13.11 2.12
CA LEU A 4 -15.13 -11.78 2.25
C LEU A 4 -15.15 -11.36 3.73
N SER A 5 -14.76 -10.11 3.99
CA SER A 5 -14.90 -9.48 5.31
C SER A 5 -16.36 -9.12 5.60
N GLY A 6 -16.75 -9.01 6.88
CA GLY A 6 -18.14 -8.87 7.34
C GLY A 6 -19.04 -7.97 6.47
N GLU A 7 -18.70 -6.70 6.30
CA GLU A 7 -19.51 -5.76 5.49
C GLU A 7 -19.63 -6.18 4.02
N HIS A 8 -18.57 -6.75 3.44
CA HIS A 8 -18.57 -7.22 2.05
C HIS A 8 -19.36 -8.53 1.90
N ALA A 9 -19.32 -9.38 2.93
CA ALA A 9 -20.09 -10.62 3.01
C ALA A 9 -21.59 -10.34 3.15
N GLU A 10 -21.99 -9.42 4.04
CA GLU A 10 -23.38 -9.00 4.22
C GLU A 10 -23.94 -8.35 2.95
N GLY A 11 -23.17 -7.46 2.31
CA GLY A 11 -23.57 -6.84 1.05
C GLY A 11 -23.68 -7.84 -0.10
N PHE A 12 -22.82 -8.86 -0.14
CA PHE A 12 -22.90 -9.96 -1.11
C PHE A 12 -24.14 -10.82 -0.87
N LEU A 13 -24.38 -11.27 0.37
CA LEU A 13 -25.55 -12.07 0.73
C LEU A 13 -26.86 -11.34 0.44
N ALA A 14 -26.97 -10.05 0.81
CA ALA A 14 -28.15 -9.25 0.50
C ALA A 14 -28.44 -9.17 -1.01
N TRP A 15 -27.38 -9.08 -1.83
CA TRP A 15 -27.52 -9.13 -3.28
C TRP A 15 -27.96 -10.51 -3.78
N VAL A 16 -27.35 -11.59 -3.27
CA VAL A 16 -27.72 -12.97 -3.63
C VAL A 16 -29.18 -13.26 -3.26
N HIS A 17 -29.64 -12.81 -2.08
CA HIS A 17 -31.05 -12.90 -1.68
C HIS A 17 -31.97 -12.25 -2.70
N GLY A 18 -31.60 -11.05 -3.17
CA GLY A 18 -32.35 -10.33 -4.19
C GLY A 18 -32.43 -11.07 -5.52
N GLU A 19 -31.35 -11.71 -5.96
CA GLU A 19 -31.36 -12.51 -7.20
C GLU A 19 -32.14 -13.80 -7.03
N LEU A 20 -31.95 -14.55 -5.93
CA LEU A 20 -32.71 -15.78 -5.66
C LEU A 20 -34.23 -15.51 -5.59
N ALA A 21 -34.63 -14.39 -4.97
CA ALA A 21 -36.02 -13.95 -4.95
C ALA A 21 -36.59 -13.68 -6.36
N ARG A 22 -35.81 -13.07 -7.25
CA ARG A 22 -36.22 -12.82 -8.66
C ARG A 22 -36.37 -14.10 -9.46
N HIS A 23 -35.59 -15.13 -9.12
CA HIS A 23 -35.65 -16.44 -9.75
C HIS A 23 -36.68 -17.39 -9.09
N GLY A 24 -37.46 -16.92 -8.12
CA GLY A 24 -38.56 -17.69 -7.52
C GLY A 24 -38.12 -18.78 -6.56
N VAL A 25 -36.90 -18.71 -6.01
CA VAL A 25 -36.40 -19.69 -5.03
C VAL A 25 -37.13 -19.49 -3.70
N SER A 26 -37.64 -20.58 -3.11
CA SER A 26 -38.37 -20.57 -1.83
C SER A 26 -37.44 -20.39 -0.63
N ASP A 27 -36.36 -21.17 -0.56
CA ASP A 27 -35.46 -21.23 0.59
C ASP A 27 -34.23 -20.32 0.40
N ILE A 28 -34.50 -19.03 0.21
CA ILE A 28 -33.50 -18.02 -0.18
C ILE A 28 -32.29 -18.00 0.77
N GLU A 29 -32.52 -18.04 2.08
CA GLU A 29 -31.45 -17.96 3.10
C GLU A 29 -30.49 -19.16 2.99
N VAL A 30 -31.05 -20.37 2.87
CA VAL A 30 -30.28 -21.61 2.78
C VAL A 30 -29.44 -21.62 1.50
N TYR A 31 -30.04 -21.26 0.37
CA TYR A 31 -29.33 -21.23 -0.91
C TYR A 31 -28.29 -20.11 -0.96
N ALA A 32 -28.54 -18.96 -0.36
CA ALA A 32 -27.56 -17.88 -0.31
C ALA A 32 -26.34 -18.25 0.54
N GLU A 33 -26.53 -18.85 1.71
CA GLU A 33 -25.44 -19.34 2.55
C GLU A 33 -24.68 -20.48 1.84
N TYR A 34 -25.39 -21.41 1.21
CA TYR A 34 -24.77 -22.46 0.41
C TYR A 34 -23.91 -21.89 -0.72
N MET A 35 -24.44 -20.97 -1.51
CA MET A 35 -23.68 -20.32 -2.58
C MET A 35 -22.45 -19.56 -2.05
N MET A 36 -22.58 -18.90 -0.89
CA MET A 36 -21.46 -18.21 -0.25
C MET A 36 -20.36 -19.20 0.20
N THR A 37 -20.75 -20.33 0.79
CA THR A 37 -19.79 -21.36 1.24
C THR A 37 -19.05 -22.00 0.06
N VAL A 38 -19.75 -22.33 -1.04
CA VAL A 38 -19.15 -22.84 -2.28
C VAL A 38 -18.21 -21.80 -2.90
N CYS A 39 -18.59 -20.52 -2.92
CA CYS A 39 -17.73 -19.46 -3.44
C CYS A 39 -16.48 -19.20 -2.56
N ALA A 40 -16.59 -19.41 -1.25
CA ALA A 40 -15.50 -19.23 -0.30
C ALA A 40 -14.44 -20.35 -0.34
N ASP A 41 -14.78 -21.51 -0.92
CA ASP A 41 -13.83 -22.60 -1.08
C ASP A 41 -12.87 -22.33 -2.24
N ASP A 42 -11.64 -21.92 -1.91
CA ASP A 42 -10.54 -21.66 -2.85
C ASP A 42 -10.04 -22.93 -3.57
N ALA A 43 -10.42 -24.14 -3.12
CA ALA A 43 -10.00 -25.41 -3.74
C ALA A 43 -10.79 -25.77 -5.00
N ILE A 44 -12.01 -25.24 -5.12
CA ILE A 44 -12.93 -25.50 -6.24
C ILE A 44 -12.71 -24.41 -7.30
N ASP A 45 -12.62 -24.81 -8.58
CA ASP A 45 -12.52 -23.86 -9.67
C ASP A 45 -13.87 -23.19 -10.00
N ASP A 46 -13.85 -22.10 -10.77
CA ASP A 46 -15.08 -21.34 -11.05
C ASP A 46 -16.12 -22.18 -11.84
N ALA A 47 -15.70 -23.11 -12.69
CA ALA A 47 -16.60 -23.93 -13.48
C ALA A 47 -17.30 -24.98 -12.61
N GLU A 48 -16.54 -25.65 -11.75
CA GLU A 48 -17.01 -26.64 -10.79
C GLU A 48 -17.90 -26.00 -9.72
N ARG A 49 -17.60 -24.76 -9.28
CA ARG A 49 -18.51 -23.98 -8.42
C ARG A 49 -19.87 -23.76 -9.09
N ILE A 50 -19.87 -23.29 -10.34
CA ILE A 50 -21.09 -23.05 -11.10
C ILE A 50 -21.87 -24.35 -11.25
N GLU A 51 -21.21 -25.44 -11.63
CA GLU A 51 -21.84 -26.76 -11.78
C GLU A 51 -22.46 -27.22 -10.46
N THR A 52 -21.71 -27.16 -9.36
CA THR A 52 -22.17 -27.57 -8.02
C THR A 52 -23.39 -26.77 -7.56
N MET A 53 -23.37 -25.44 -7.73
CA MET A 53 -24.51 -24.59 -7.39
C MET A 53 -25.70 -24.80 -8.33
N THR A 54 -25.44 -25.03 -9.61
CA THR A 54 -26.48 -25.30 -10.61
C THR A 54 -27.18 -26.62 -10.30
N MET A 55 -26.44 -27.68 -9.95
CA MET A 55 -27.01 -28.96 -9.54
C MET A 55 -27.94 -28.79 -8.33
N ALA A 56 -27.54 -28.02 -7.32
CA ALA A 56 -28.36 -27.77 -6.13
C ALA A 56 -29.66 -26.99 -6.44
N LEU A 57 -29.65 -26.15 -7.48
CA LEU A 57 -30.81 -25.38 -7.92
C LEU A 57 -31.66 -26.08 -8.99
N THR A 58 -31.14 -27.12 -9.64
CA THR A 58 -31.86 -27.83 -10.71
C THR A 58 -33.08 -28.57 -10.17
N ASP A 59 -33.02 -29.00 -8.91
CA ASP A 59 -34.11 -29.68 -8.22
C ASP A 59 -35.15 -28.71 -7.62
N VAL A 60 -34.93 -27.40 -7.73
CA VAL A 60 -35.85 -26.38 -7.21
C VAL A 60 -36.89 -26.03 -8.27
N GLU A 61 -38.15 -26.28 -7.96
CA GLU A 61 -39.25 -25.95 -8.85
C GLU A 61 -39.31 -24.45 -9.14
N GLY A 62 -39.43 -24.09 -10.42
CA GLY A 62 -39.61 -22.70 -10.86
C GLY A 62 -38.32 -21.93 -11.17
N VAL A 63 -37.14 -22.50 -10.92
CA VAL A 63 -35.86 -21.84 -11.25
C VAL A 63 -35.53 -22.02 -12.72
N THR A 64 -35.69 -20.97 -13.50
CA THR A 64 -35.19 -20.91 -14.89
C THR A 64 -33.86 -20.16 -14.96
N GLY A 65 -32.89 -20.69 -15.70
CA GLY A 65 -31.58 -20.05 -15.91
C GLY A 65 -30.65 -20.14 -14.69
N ALA A 66 -30.68 -21.26 -13.95
CA ALA A 66 -29.83 -21.50 -12.79
C ALA A 66 -28.33 -21.38 -13.13
N ASP A 67 -27.93 -21.79 -14.34
CA ASP A 67 -26.58 -21.65 -14.88
C ASP A 67 -26.14 -20.19 -14.98
N VAL A 68 -27.01 -19.32 -15.51
CA VAL A 68 -26.75 -17.87 -15.65
C VAL A 68 -26.69 -17.21 -14.28
N LEU A 69 -27.60 -17.57 -13.37
CA LEU A 69 -27.60 -17.09 -11.99
C LEU A 69 -26.32 -17.48 -11.27
N CYS A 70 -25.94 -18.77 -11.29
CA CYS A 70 -24.74 -19.25 -10.63
C CYS A 70 -23.47 -18.60 -11.19
N ALA A 71 -23.40 -18.42 -12.51
CA ALA A 71 -22.30 -17.69 -13.15
C ALA A 71 -22.23 -16.23 -12.68
N ALA A 72 -23.36 -15.55 -12.54
CA ALA A 72 -23.43 -14.19 -12.03
C ALA A 72 -22.97 -14.11 -10.56
N VAL A 73 -23.35 -15.09 -9.74
CA VAL A 73 -22.96 -15.20 -8.32
C VAL A 73 -21.44 -15.37 -8.20
N VAL A 74 -20.83 -16.29 -8.94
CA VAL A 74 -19.36 -16.48 -8.94
C VAL A 74 -18.64 -15.23 -9.44
N ALA A 75 -19.12 -14.62 -10.52
CA ALA A 75 -18.53 -13.38 -11.03
C ALA A 75 -18.60 -12.26 -9.98
N ARG A 76 -19.76 -12.07 -9.35
CA ARG A 76 -19.96 -11.07 -8.31
C ARG A 76 -19.05 -11.30 -7.13
N TYR A 77 -18.94 -12.54 -6.64
CA TYR A 77 -18.07 -12.89 -5.51
C TYR A 77 -16.62 -12.47 -5.77
N ARG A 78 -16.09 -12.80 -6.96
CA ARG A 78 -14.73 -12.42 -7.38
C ARG A 78 -14.54 -10.91 -7.43
N ASP A 79 -15.52 -10.18 -7.96
CA ASP A 79 -15.47 -8.72 -8.02
C ASP A 79 -15.45 -8.09 -6.63
N THR A 80 -16.28 -8.58 -5.70
CA THR A 80 -16.25 -8.13 -4.30
C THR A 80 -14.92 -8.45 -3.62
N LEU A 81 -14.37 -9.65 -3.84
CA LEU A 81 -13.08 -10.04 -3.25
C LEU A 81 -11.94 -9.21 -3.82
N ALA A 82 -11.95 -8.92 -5.13
CA ALA A 82 -10.98 -8.04 -5.77
C ALA A 82 -11.11 -6.60 -5.27
N ALA A 83 -12.32 -6.08 -5.09
CA ALA A 83 -12.58 -4.77 -4.53
C ALA A 83 -12.06 -4.67 -3.08
N GLN A 84 -12.37 -5.66 -2.24
CA GLN A 84 -11.86 -5.73 -0.87
C GLN A 84 -10.33 -5.75 -0.83
N ARG A 85 -9.68 -6.56 -1.69
CA ARG A 85 -8.21 -6.61 -1.76
C ARG A 85 -7.60 -5.27 -2.22
N ARG A 86 -8.24 -4.58 -3.17
CA ARG A 86 -7.81 -3.24 -3.61
C ARG A 86 -7.98 -2.22 -2.49
N ALA A 87 -9.10 -2.24 -1.78
CA ALA A 87 -9.37 -1.36 -0.64
C ALA A 87 -8.35 -1.61 0.49
N ALA A 88 -8.06 -2.87 0.82
CA ALA A 88 -7.05 -3.23 1.80
C ALA A 88 -5.64 -2.80 1.38
N ALA A 89 -5.28 -2.95 0.09
CA ALA A 89 -3.99 -2.49 -0.43
C ALA A 89 -3.89 -0.96 -0.45
N ALA A 90 -4.99 -0.25 -0.73
CA ALA A 90 -5.06 1.21 -0.66
C ALA A 90 -4.95 1.69 0.80
N ALA A 91 -5.64 1.05 1.73
CA ALA A 91 -5.55 1.32 3.16
C ALA A 91 -4.14 1.05 3.70
N ALA A 92 -3.47 -0.03 3.28
CA ALA A 92 -2.09 -0.29 3.66
C ALA A 92 -1.09 0.75 3.10
N ARG A 93 -1.40 1.37 1.95
CA ARG A 93 -0.62 2.48 1.38
C ARG A 93 -0.91 3.83 2.03
N ALA A 94 -2.15 4.05 2.45
CA ALA A 94 -2.62 5.28 3.09
C ALA A 94 -2.40 5.29 4.60
N ALA A 95 -2.15 4.11 5.21
CA ALA A 95 -1.73 4.01 6.59
C ALA A 95 -0.49 4.89 6.76
N PRO A 96 -0.57 5.97 7.55
CA PRO A 96 0.60 6.78 7.82
C PRO A 96 1.60 5.81 8.41
N ALA A 97 2.78 5.70 7.80
CA ALA A 97 3.91 5.17 8.51
C ALA A 97 4.01 6.00 9.78
N SER A 98 3.51 5.46 10.90
CA SER A 98 3.74 5.95 12.26
C SER A 98 5.21 5.68 12.60
N ARG A 99 6.09 6.12 11.71
CA ARG A 99 7.42 6.50 12.08
C ARG A 99 7.19 7.80 12.83
N PRO A 100 7.42 7.86 14.15
CA PRO A 100 7.38 9.14 14.83
C PRO A 100 8.33 10.05 14.07
N ALA A 101 7.80 11.12 13.48
CA ALA A 101 8.59 12.22 12.99
C ALA A 101 9.11 13.03 14.19
N SER A 102 9.69 12.35 15.17
CA SER A 102 10.64 12.94 16.11
C SER A 102 12.03 12.85 15.47
N ALA A 103 12.17 13.42 14.26
CA ALA A 103 13.45 13.92 13.85
C ALA A 103 13.63 15.24 14.61
N SER A 104 13.99 15.15 15.89
CA SER A 104 14.64 16.27 16.57
C SER A 104 15.97 16.48 15.85
N ILE A 105 15.95 17.28 14.79
CA ILE A 105 17.18 17.81 14.19
C ILE A 105 17.76 18.67 15.30
N SER A 106 18.78 18.13 15.97
CA SER A 106 19.49 18.82 17.02
C SER A 106 19.98 20.16 16.44
N GLU A 107 19.61 21.27 17.07
CA GLU A 107 19.96 22.62 16.64
C GLU A 107 21.48 22.88 16.58
N SER A 108 22.27 21.92 17.07
CA SER A 108 23.73 21.95 17.14
C SER A 108 24.46 21.95 15.79
N GLY A 109 23.75 21.81 14.66
CA GLY A 109 24.37 21.73 13.31
C GLY A 109 24.09 22.91 12.37
N LEU A 110 23.23 23.86 12.75
CA LEU A 110 22.83 24.95 11.85
C LEU A 110 23.71 26.18 12.06
N SER A 111 24.27 26.70 10.96
CA SER A 111 24.96 27.98 10.94
C SER A 111 24.00 29.13 11.30
N ALA A 112 24.55 30.29 11.70
CA ALA A 112 23.75 31.45 12.09
C ALA A 112 22.83 31.93 10.94
N GLU A 113 23.32 31.84 9.70
CA GLU A 113 22.57 32.23 8.50
C GLU A 113 21.42 31.26 8.20
N GLU A 114 21.64 29.96 8.35
CA GLU A 114 20.60 28.94 8.16
C GLU A 114 19.51 29.03 9.24
N ARG A 115 19.88 29.38 10.48
CA ARG A 115 18.91 29.67 11.54
C ARG A 115 18.05 30.88 11.20
N ALA A 116 18.65 31.96 10.74
CA ALA A 116 17.91 33.17 10.34
C ALA A 116 16.96 32.88 9.16
N LEU A 117 17.41 32.13 8.16
CA LEU A 117 16.59 31.76 7.01
C LEU A 117 15.44 30.83 7.40
N ARG A 118 15.70 29.85 8.27
CA ARG A 118 14.65 28.96 8.80
C ARG A 118 13.63 29.74 9.61
N GLN A 119 14.06 30.67 10.45
CA GLN A 119 13.16 31.51 11.24
C GLN A 119 12.32 32.43 10.35
N HIS A 120 12.91 32.97 9.29
CA HIS A 120 12.19 33.77 8.28
C HIS A 120 11.17 32.93 7.48
N ILE A 121 11.50 31.68 7.14
CA ILE A 121 10.55 30.76 6.49
C ILE A 121 9.42 30.44 7.47
N LEU A 122 9.74 30.09 8.73
CA LEU A 122 8.73 29.81 9.76
C LEU A 122 7.83 31.01 10.02
N SER A 123 8.35 32.25 10.03
CA SER A 123 7.51 33.44 10.19
C SER A 123 6.59 33.69 9.00
N ASN A 124 6.98 33.29 7.78
CA ASN A 124 6.14 33.46 6.59
C ASN A 124 5.06 32.38 6.47
N TYR A 125 5.27 31.20 7.07
CA TYR A 125 4.35 30.05 7.03
C TYR A 125 3.70 29.75 8.39
N ALA A 126 3.91 30.60 9.40
CA ALA A 126 3.14 30.58 10.63
C ALA A 126 1.70 30.99 10.29
N TYR A 127 0.91 30.01 9.89
CA TYR A 127 -0.54 30.10 9.97
C TYR A 127 -0.89 30.42 11.42
N VAL A 128 -1.47 31.60 11.64
CA VAL A 128 -2.17 31.94 12.87
C VAL A 128 -3.34 30.95 12.95
N TYR A 129 -3.20 29.92 13.80
CA TYR A 129 -4.39 29.29 14.36
C TYR A 129 -5.05 30.37 15.21
N GLU A 130 -6.12 30.99 14.69
CA GLU A 130 -7.09 31.69 15.52
C GLU A 130 -7.85 30.63 16.34
N ASP A 131 -7.17 30.03 17.32
CA ASP A 131 -7.86 29.62 18.52
C ASP A 131 -7.79 30.85 19.44
N ALA A 132 -8.85 31.65 19.40
CA ALA A 132 -9.04 32.73 20.35
C ALA A 132 -9.10 32.11 21.77
N PRO A 133 -8.16 32.42 22.67
CA PRO A 133 -8.29 31.98 24.06
C PRO A 133 -9.42 32.78 24.71
N GLU A 134 -10.44 32.10 25.23
CA GLU A 134 -11.54 32.66 26.04
C GLU A 134 -11.08 33.17 27.44
N ASP A 135 -9.78 33.35 27.67
CA ASP A 135 -9.24 33.84 28.94
C ASP A 135 -8.64 35.25 28.79
N GLU A 136 -9.39 36.26 29.27
CA GLU A 136 -9.06 37.70 29.21
C GLU A 136 -7.74 38.08 29.89
N GLU A 137 -7.15 37.23 30.72
CA GLU A 137 -5.92 37.56 31.46
C GLU A 137 -4.63 37.21 30.68
N ALA A 138 -4.70 36.34 29.66
CA ALA A 138 -3.55 36.00 28.81
C ALA A 138 -3.35 36.98 27.63
N ALA A 139 -4.37 37.77 27.29
CA ALA A 139 -4.33 38.72 26.17
C ALA A 139 -3.35 39.89 26.40
N ALA A 140 -3.16 40.32 27.65
CA ALA A 140 -2.29 41.44 27.98
C ALA A 140 -0.79 41.12 27.82
N ALA A 141 -0.39 39.87 28.04
CA ALA A 141 1.01 39.44 27.90
C ALA A 141 1.41 39.23 26.42
N ALA A 142 0.50 38.74 25.58
CA ALA A 142 0.74 38.55 24.15
C ALA A 142 0.80 39.88 23.36
N ALA A 143 0.06 40.90 23.80
CA ALA A 143 0.06 42.22 23.17
C ALA A 143 1.39 43.00 23.37
N ALA A 144 2.17 42.68 24.41
CA ALA A 144 3.42 43.38 24.71
C ALA A 144 4.64 42.90 23.88
N ALA A 145 4.56 41.73 23.24
CA ALA A 145 5.64 41.17 22.42
C ALA A 145 5.43 41.35 20.89
N ALA A 146 4.33 41.99 20.49
CA ALA A 146 4.04 42.26 19.09
C ALA A 146 4.85 43.47 18.60
N VAL A 147 5.93 43.21 17.87
CA VAL A 147 6.57 44.24 17.03
C VAL A 147 5.50 44.73 16.03
N PRO A 148 5.16 46.02 15.98
CA PRO A 148 4.09 46.49 15.11
C PRO A 148 4.51 46.31 13.65
N ALA A 149 3.93 45.30 12.99
CA ALA A 149 3.99 45.16 11.55
C ALA A 149 3.28 46.36 10.91
N ARG A 150 4.06 47.34 10.47
CA ARG A 150 3.56 48.50 9.73
C ARG A 150 2.93 48.00 8.43
N PRO A 151 1.63 48.21 8.17
CA PRO A 151 1.04 47.83 6.90
C PRO A 151 1.64 48.72 5.79
N LEU A 152 2.36 48.10 4.85
CA LEU A 152 2.84 48.80 3.66
C LEU A 152 1.63 49.24 2.84
N SER A 153 1.44 50.56 2.72
CA SER A 153 0.37 51.12 1.88
C SER A 153 0.46 50.60 0.44
N LYS A 154 -0.67 50.50 -0.26
CA LYS A 154 -0.75 50.03 -1.67
C LYS A 154 0.22 50.76 -2.62
N LYS A 155 0.69 51.96 -2.27
CA LYS A 155 1.72 52.71 -3.01
C LYS A 155 3.14 52.11 -2.87
N ALA A 156 3.48 51.54 -1.72
CA ALA A 156 4.78 50.92 -1.47
C ALA A 156 4.91 49.54 -2.17
N ALA A 157 3.83 48.76 -2.22
CA ALA A 157 3.80 47.49 -2.97
C ALA A 157 4.07 47.69 -4.47
N LYS A 158 3.61 48.81 -5.04
CA LYS A 158 3.83 49.15 -6.46
C LYS A 158 5.26 49.65 -6.75
N ALA A 159 5.98 50.14 -5.73
CA ALA A 159 7.38 50.51 -5.84
C ALA A 159 8.32 49.28 -5.75
N ALA A 160 8.00 48.31 -4.89
CA ALA A 160 8.75 47.06 -4.78
C ALA A 160 8.67 46.20 -6.05
N ALA A 161 7.52 46.20 -6.74
CA ALA A 161 7.34 45.50 -8.01
C ALA A 161 8.08 46.14 -9.21
N ARG A 162 8.64 47.35 -9.06
CA ARG A 162 9.31 48.10 -10.12
C ARG A 162 10.82 48.26 -9.92
N ALA A 163 11.38 47.72 -8.84
CA ALA A 163 12.82 47.70 -8.66
C ALA A 163 13.43 46.69 -9.67
N PRO A 164 14.37 47.11 -10.54
CA PRO A 164 15.08 46.18 -11.40
C PRO A 164 15.86 45.21 -10.51
N ILE A 165 15.57 43.92 -10.62
CA ILE A 165 16.31 42.86 -9.94
C ILE A 165 17.72 42.86 -10.56
N ASN A 166 18.68 43.47 -9.88
CA ASN A 166 20.10 43.33 -10.22
C ASN A 166 20.49 41.87 -10.02
N LEU A 167 20.39 41.08 -11.08
CA LEU A 167 20.64 39.63 -11.14
C LEU A 167 22.09 39.24 -10.77
N ALA A 168 22.98 40.22 -10.64
CA ALA A 168 24.40 40.03 -10.33
C ALA A 168 24.73 39.89 -8.84
N MET A 169 23.77 40.09 -7.91
CA MET A 169 24.01 40.00 -6.46
C MET A 169 23.10 39.00 -5.73
N ALA A 170 22.31 38.19 -6.44
CA ALA A 170 21.60 37.09 -5.79
C ALA A 170 22.61 35.98 -5.47
N PRO A 171 22.74 35.51 -4.21
CA PRO A 171 23.55 34.34 -3.91
C PRO A 171 23.02 33.19 -4.77
N VAL A 172 23.90 32.62 -5.60
CA VAL A 172 23.56 31.50 -6.49
C VAL A 172 23.00 30.39 -5.62
N LEU A 173 21.69 30.16 -5.72
CA LEU A 173 21.00 29.08 -5.01
C LEU A 173 21.75 27.78 -5.30
N PRO A 174 22.06 26.96 -4.27
CA PRO A 174 22.72 25.68 -4.49
C PRO A 174 21.89 24.86 -5.48
N LYS A 175 22.57 24.24 -6.45
CA LYS A 175 21.91 23.42 -7.46
C LYS A 175 21.12 22.29 -6.77
N ASN A 176 19.94 22.00 -7.29
CA ASN A 176 19.09 20.95 -6.74
C ASN A 176 19.67 19.58 -7.11
N ASP A 177 20.43 19.01 -6.18
CA ASP A 177 21.11 17.72 -6.35
C ASP A 177 20.19 16.51 -6.02
N ASN A 178 18.88 16.71 -5.81
CA ASN A 178 17.98 15.60 -5.47
C ASN A 178 17.88 14.57 -6.59
N ALA A 179 17.93 15.02 -7.85
CA ALA A 179 17.91 14.12 -9.01
C ALA A 179 19.14 13.19 -9.01
N ASP A 180 20.31 13.73 -8.69
CA ASP A 180 21.56 12.96 -8.64
C ASP A 180 21.60 12.01 -7.43
N ARG A 181 21.09 12.45 -6.28
CA ARG A 181 20.95 11.59 -5.09
C ARG A 181 20.01 10.41 -5.33
N VAL A 182 18.87 10.63 -5.98
CA VAL A 182 17.93 9.55 -6.31
C VAL A 182 18.56 8.59 -7.31
N ARG A 183 19.29 9.10 -8.31
CA ARG A 183 19.99 8.27 -9.29
C ARG A 183 21.08 7.40 -8.64
N GLN A 184 21.87 7.96 -7.73
CA GLN A 184 22.89 7.21 -6.97
C GLN A 184 22.25 6.13 -6.10
N ALA A 185 21.18 6.44 -5.37
CA ALA A 185 20.48 5.47 -4.52
C ALA A 185 19.88 4.30 -5.33
N GLN A 186 19.34 4.56 -6.53
CA GLN A 186 18.84 3.50 -7.42
C GLN A 186 19.98 2.62 -7.97
N GLN A 187 21.12 3.22 -8.30
CA GLN A 187 22.29 2.47 -8.78
C GLN A 187 22.84 1.56 -7.67
N GLU A 188 23.00 2.07 -6.45
CA GLU A 188 23.44 1.28 -5.29
C GLU A 188 22.45 0.15 -4.94
N ALA A 189 21.15 0.36 -5.15
CA ALA A 189 20.15 -0.69 -4.96
C ALA A 189 20.30 -1.81 -5.99
N ARG A 190 20.57 -1.45 -7.25
CA ARG A 190 20.82 -2.43 -8.32
C ARG A 190 22.10 -3.22 -8.07
N ASP A 191 23.18 -2.55 -7.67
CA ASP A 191 24.46 -3.19 -7.41
C ASP A 191 24.39 -4.15 -6.21
N ARG A 192 23.66 -3.78 -5.16
CA ARG A 192 23.37 -4.67 -4.01
C ARG A 192 22.52 -5.88 -4.41
N SER A 193 21.50 -5.68 -5.24
CA SER A 193 20.67 -6.78 -5.75
C SER A 193 21.48 -7.74 -6.62
N ALA A 194 22.37 -7.23 -7.47
CA ALA A 194 23.24 -8.05 -8.32
C ALA A 194 24.23 -8.88 -7.47
N ALA A 195 24.82 -8.27 -6.43
CA ALA A 195 25.72 -8.96 -5.51
C ALA A 195 25.00 -10.07 -4.71
N ALA A 196 23.78 -9.81 -4.23
CA ALA A 196 22.96 -10.79 -3.51
C ALA A 196 22.59 -11.98 -4.41
N HIS A 197 22.15 -11.72 -5.64
CA HIS A 197 21.82 -12.76 -6.61
C HIS A 197 23.05 -13.61 -6.98
N ALA A 198 24.22 -12.99 -7.18
CA ALA A 198 25.45 -13.72 -7.46
C ALA A 198 25.87 -14.65 -6.31
N ALA A 199 25.70 -14.22 -5.06
CA ALA A 199 25.97 -15.03 -3.88
C ALA A 199 25.02 -16.22 -3.77
N GLU A 200 23.74 -16.02 -4.07
CA GLU A 200 22.72 -17.08 -4.06
C GLU A 200 22.97 -18.13 -5.15
N VAL A 201 23.28 -17.69 -6.38
CA VAL A 201 23.64 -18.60 -7.49
C VAL A 201 24.86 -19.46 -7.13
N LYS A 202 25.88 -18.86 -6.48
CA LYS A 202 27.07 -19.60 -6.04
C LYS A 202 26.71 -20.67 -4.99
N ARG A 203 25.92 -20.31 -3.99
CA ARG A 203 25.46 -21.24 -2.95
C ARG A 203 24.63 -22.38 -3.52
N ASN A 204 23.74 -22.09 -4.47
CA ASN A 204 22.91 -23.11 -5.12
C ASN A 204 23.75 -24.06 -5.98
N ARG A 205 24.76 -23.54 -6.70
CA ARG A 205 25.69 -24.37 -7.48
C ARG A 205 26.50 -25.33 -6.59
N GLU A 206 27.04 -24.82 -5.48
CA GLU A 206 27.78 -25.64 -4.51
C GLU A 206 26.89 -26.71 -3.87
N ALA A 207 25.63 -26.40 -3.57
CA ALA A 207 24.67 -27.36 -3.04
C ALA A 207 24.35 -28.48 -4.04
N LEU A 208 24.18 -28.13 -5.33
CA LEU A 208 23.90 -29.07 -6.41
C LEU A 208 25.09 -29.99 -6.69
N GLU A 209 26.31 -29.46 -6.67
CA GLU A 209 27.54 -30.25 -6.81
C GLU A 209 27.72 -31.22 -5.62
N LYS A 210 27.44 -30.77 -4.39
CA LYS A 210 27.47 -31.62 -3.20
C LYS A 210 26.44 -32.75 -3.25
N GLN A 211 25.23 -32.48 -3.74
CA GLN A 211 24.20 -33.49 -3.92
C GLN A 211 24.61 -34.53 -4.99
N ARG A 212 25.18 -34.08 -6.11
CA ARG A 212 25.69 -34.96 -7.17
C ARG A 212 26.84 -35.84 -6.67
N ALA A 213 27.74 -35.30 -5.85
CA ALA A 213 28.83 -36.07 -5.24
C ALA A 213 28.31 -37.16 -4.29
N ALA A 214 27.33 -36.83 -3.44
CA ALA A 214 26.70 -37.79 -2.53
C ALA A 214 25.99 -38.93 -3.29
N GLN A 215 25.27 -38.63 -4.37
CA GLN A 215 24.61 -39.64 -5.21
C GLN A 215 25.61 -40.53 -5.97
N LYS A 216 26.77 -40.00 -6.36
CA LYS A 216 27.85 -40.81 -6.97
C LYS A 216 28.52 -41.72 -5.95
N ALA A 217 28.65 -41.28 -4.69
CA ALA A 217 29.21 -42.10 -3.61
C ALA A 217 28.32 -43.30 -3.26
N THR A 218 26.99 -43.12 -3.25
CA THR A 218 26.03 -44.21 -2.97
C THR A 218 25.87 -45.21 -4.12
N LYS A 219 26.21 -44.81 -5.35
CA LYS A 219 26.21 -45.68 -6.55
C LYS A 219 27.50 -46.50 -6.72
N LYS A 220 28.54 -46.30 -5.90
CA LYS A 220 29.72 -47.16 -5.93
C LYS A 220 29.32 -48.57 -5.48
N PRO A 221 29.65 -49.63 -6.25
CA PRO A 221 29.30 -51.00 -5.86
C PRO A 221 30.00 -51.35 -4.56
N THR A 222 29.23 -51.69 -3.53
CA THR A 222 29.77 -52.29 -2.30
C THR A 222 30.40 -53.64 -2.67
N GLN A 223 31.62 -53.93 -2.19
CA GLN A 223 32.41 -55.15 -2.46
C GLN A 223 31.63 -56.48 -2.36
N LYS A 224 30.53 -56.52 -1.59
CA LYS A 224 29.60 -57.67 -1.53
C LYS A 224 28.94 -58.03 -2.86
N LYS A 225 28.70 -57.07 -3.78
CA LYS A 225 28.10 -57.34 -5.10
C LYS A 225 29.12 -57.79 -6.16
N GLU A 226 30.40 -57.49 -5.96
CA GLU A 226 31.48 -57.84 -6.89
C GLU A 226 31.87 -59.32 -6.76
N LYS A 227 31.85 -59.89 -5.54
CA LYS A 227 32.04 -61.33 -5.29
C LYS A 227 30.97 -62.26 -5.90
N ARG A 228 29.84 -61.72 -6.37
CA ARG A 228 28.74 -62.50 -6.97
C ARG A 228 28.76 -62.46 -8.50
N ARG A 229 29.70 -61.71 -9.09
CA ARG A 229 29.90 -61.54 -10.54
C ARG A 229 31.22 -62.16 -11.04
N LEU A 230 32.04 -62.69 -10.13
CA LEU A 230 33.17 -63.57 -10.42
C LEU A 230 32.72 -65.03 -10.32
#